data_AF-A0A835YGF9-F1
#
_entry.id   AF-A0A835YGF9-F1
#
_cell.length_a   1.000
_cell.length_b   1.000
_cell.length_c   1.000
_cell.angle_alpha   90.00
_cell.angle_beta   90.00
_cell.angle_gamma   90.00
#
_symmetry.space_group_name_H-M   'P 1'
#
loop_
_entity.id
_entity.type
_entity.pdbx_description
1 polymer ?
#
loop_
_entity_poly.entity_id
_entity_poly.type
_entity_poly.pdbx_seq_one_letter_code
_entity_poly.pdbx_strand_id
1 'polypeptide(L)'
;MISNAGKKSFASQLMVLTAASNLNDFQDVVTFLKEHLDDVINEVHGFDKLLVDDGTVSLNCPPAPENGDSHGGLLIRTISEQSPDKGEHIVLSREFKVHDLGKSDSAANAHKVEVRCDVTRSAEEGRKIEEEKVVVDIVRKPLM
;
A
#
# COMPACT_ATOMS: atom_id res chain seq x y z
N MET A 1 -30.50 -0.03 3.22
CA MET A 1 -29.15 -0.20 2.67
C MET A 1 -28.89 1.00 1.76
N ILE A 2 -28.12 1.98 2.22
CA ILE A 2 -27.79 3.14 1.39
C ILE A 2 -26.69 2.69 0.43
N SER A 3 -27.04 2.54 -0.84
CA SER A 3 -26.11 2.34 -1.94
C SER A 3 -25.22 3.58 -2.05
N ASN A 4 -23.99 3.49 -1.57
CA ASN A 4 -22.99 4.55 -1.65
C ASN A 4 -22.36 4.56 -3.06
N ALA A 5 -23.19 4.76 -4.08
CA ALA A 5 -22.77 4.88 -5.47
C ALA A 5 -22.33 6.33 -5.72
N GLY A 6 -21.01 6.61 -5.66
CA GLY A 6 -20.49 7.87 -6.18
C GLY A 6 -19.16 8.38 -5.62
N LYS A 7 -18.69 7.90 -4.45
CA LYS A 7 -17.32 8.20 -3.97
C LYS A 7 -16.43 6.98 -4.17
N LYS A 8 -15.36 7.12 -4.95
CA LYS A 8 -14.29 6.11 -4.99
C LYS A 8 -13.65 6.07 -3.61
N SER A 9 -13.61 4.89 -2.98
CA SER A 9 -12.94 4.70 -1.69
C SER A 9 -11.43 5.02 -1.82
N PHE A 10 -10.79 5.49 -0.76
CA PHE A 10 -9.34 5.73 -0.74
C PHE A 10 -8.56 4.42 -0.95
N ALA A 11 -9.01 3.33 -0.34
CA ALA A 11 -8.44 2.00 -0.55
C ALA A 11 -8.51 1.58 -2.03
N SER A 12 -9.66 1.74 -2.69
CA SER A 12 -9.80 1.46 -4.12
C SER A 12 -8.93 2.36 -4.99
N GLN A 13 -8.74 3.64 -4.63
CA GLN A 13 -7.85 4.55 -5.35
C GLN A 13 -6.38 4.13 -5.21
N LEU A 14 -5.95 3.74 -4.01
CA LEU A 14 -4.60 3.22 -3.79
C LEU A 14 -4.36 1.93 -4.57
N MET A 15 -5.34 1.02 -4.61
CA MET A 15 -5.24 -0.21 -5.41
C MET A 15 -5.05 0.10 -6.90
N VAL A 16 -5.78 1.08 -7.44
CA VAL A 16 -5.57 1.54 -8.83
C VAL A 16 -4.16 2.12 -9.04
N LEU A 17 -3.67 2.94 -8.11
CA LEU A 17 -2.33 3.54 -8.20
C LEU A 17 -1.20 2.50 -8.08
N THR A 18 -1.42 1.43 -7.33
CA THR A 18 -0.41 0.40 -7.08
C THR A 18 -0.48 -0.78 -8.03
N ALA A 19 -1.49 -0.82 -8.92
CA ALA A 19 -1.63 -1.85 -9.94
C ALA A 19 -0.38 -1.96 -10.83
N ALA A 20 0.02 -3.21 -11.10
CA ALA A 20 1.14 -3.52 -11.98
C ALA A 20 0.85 -3.14 -13.44
N SER A 21 -0.41 -3.26 -13.86
CA SER A 21 -0.87 -3.16 -15.25
C SER A 21 -0.76 -1.77 -15.90
N ASN A 22 -0.26 -0.75 -15.19
CA ASN A 22 -0.03 0.59 -15.75
C ASN A 22 1.24 1.29 -15.22
N LEU A 23 2.13 0.61 -14.48
CA LEU A 23 3.36 1.17 -13.89
C LEU A 23 3.25 2.67 -13.55
N ASN A 24 2.27 3.02 -12.71
CA ASN A 24 2.08 4.41 -12.29
C ASN A 24 3.33 4.96 -11.59
N ASP A 25 3.51 6.28 -11.58
CA ASP A 25 4.67 6.93 -10.95
C ASP A 25 4.73 6.62 -9.44
N PHE A 26 5.90 6.20 -8.96
CA PHE A 26 6.15 6.01 -7.54
C PHE A 26 5.81 7.26 -6.71
N GLN A 27 6.09 8.46 -7.26
CA GLN A 27 5.78 9.73 -6.60
C GLN A 27 4.29 10.01 -6.45
N ASP A 28 3.45 9.50 -7.36
CA ASP A 28 1.99 9.63 -7.25
C ASP A 28 1.48 8.83 -6.05
N VAL A 29 2.02 7.61 -5.84
CA VAL A 29 1.69 6.78 -4.68
C VAL A 29 2.14 7.46 -3.39
N VAL A 30 3.37 7.98 -3.35
CA VAL A 30 3.90 8.71 -2.18
C VAL A 30 3.05 9.92 -1.86
N THR A 31 2.68 10.71 -2.87
CA THR A 31 1.85 11.92 -2.71
C THR A 31 0.47 11.55 -2.18
N PHE A 32 -0.17 10.52 -2.74
CA PHE A 32 -1.45 10.03 -2.26
C PHE A 32 -1.39 9.59 -0.80
N LEU A 33 -0.35 8.82 -0.42
CA LEU A 33 -0.20 8.31 0.95
C LEU A 33 0.07 9.42 1.97
N LYS A 34 0.78 10.50 1.60
CA LYS A 34 0.96 11.65 2.50
C LYS A 34 -0.37 12.27 2.95
N GLU A 35 -1.39 12.24 2.09
CA GLU A 35 -2.69 12.85 2.35
C GLU A 35 -3.71 11.86 2.94
N HIS A 36 -3.62 10.59 2.56
CA HIS A 36 -4.70 9.62 2.75
C HIS A 36 -4.31 8.31 3.45
N LEU A 37 -3.09 8.16 3.96
CA LEU A 37 -2.63 6.92 4.60
C LEU A 37 -3.59 6.39 5.67
N ASP A 38 -3.96 7.22 6.65
CA ASP A 38 -4.84 6.79 7.73
C ASP A 38 -6.28 6.59 7.25
N ASP A 39 -6.72 7.33 6.24
CA ASP A 39 -8.04 7.16 5.65
C ASP A 39 -8.16 5.78 4.96
N VAL A 40 -7.09 5.33 4.28
CA VAL A 40 -7.01 3.98 3.69
C VAL A 40 -7.07 2.90 4.77
N ILE A 41 -6.28 3.02 5.84
CA ILE A 41 -6.24 2.04 6.93
C ILE A 41 -7.61 1.93 7.59
N ASN A 42 -8.20 3.07 7.96
CA ASN A 42 -9.51 3.14 8.59
C ASN A 42 -10.62 2.58 7.69
N GLU A 43 -10.58 2.83 6.38
CA GLU A 43 -11.52 2.22 5.43
C GLU A 43 -11.42 0.69 5.44
N VAL A 44 -10.21 0.13 5.33
CA VAL A 44 -10.01 -1.33 5.29
C VAL A 44 -10.49 -1.97 6.60
N HIS A 45 -10.07 -1.43 7.74
CA HIS A 45 -10.48 -1.92 9.06
C HIS A 45 -11.98 -1.75 9.31
N GLY A 46 -12.59 -0.67 8.81
CA GLY A 46 -14.02 -0.40 8.91
C GLY A 46 -14.92 -1.38 8.15
N PHE A 47 -14.35 -2.22 7.27
CA PHE A 47 -15.07 -3.35 6.66
C PHE A 47 -15.03 -4.62 7.52
N ASP A 48 -14.56 -4.55 8.76
CA ASP A 48 -14.21 -5.69 9.61
C ASP A 48 -13.23 -6.64 8.89
N LYS A 49 -12.33 -6.06 8.08
CA LYS A 49 -11.36 -6.77 7.25
C LYS A 49 -9.96 -6.19 7.45
N LEU A 50 -8.95 -7.05 7.31
CA LEU A 50 -7.53 -6.66 7.28
C LEU A 50 -6.95 -6.75 5.86
N LEU A 51 -7.78 -7.15 4.89
CA LEU A 51 -7.41 -7.36 3.51
C LEU A 51 -8.61 -7.04 2.61
N VAL A 52 -8.36 -6.30 1.53
CA VAL A 52 -9.28 -6.14 0.40
C VAL A 52 -8.58 -6.56 -0.89
N ASP A 53 -9.36 -7.07 -1.84
CA ASP A 53 -8.88 -7.63 -3.10
C ASP A 53 -9.90 -7.35 -4.21
N ASP A 54 -9.43 -6.88 -5.37
CA ASP A 54 -10.25 -6.58 -6.56
C ASP A 54 -10.01 -7.55 -7.74
N GLY A 55 -9.30 -8.63 -7.50
CA GLY A 55 -8.85 -9.62 -8.48
C GLY A 55 -7.58 -9.23 -9.24
N THR A 56 -7.04 -8.03 -9.03
CA THR A 56 -5.82 -7.51 -9.68
C THR A 56 -4.78 -7.05 -8.65
N VAL A 57 -5.23 -6.46 -7.56
CA VAL A 57 -4.42 -5.96 -6.46
C VAL A 57 -5.01 -6.47 -5.16
N SER A 58 -4.16 -6.99 -4.28
CA SER A 58 -4.50 -7.24 -2.89
C SER A 58 -3.90 -6.13 -2.02
N LEU A 59 -4.68 -5.53 -1.13
CA LEU A 59 -4.26 -4.51 -0.16
C LEU A 59 -4.48 -5.04 1.25
N ASN A 60 -3.38 -5.21 1.99
CA ASN A 60 -3.37 -5.65 3.38
C ASN A 60 -3.03 -4.48 4.31
N CYS A 61 -3.86 -4.30 5.34
CA CYS A 61 -3.60 -3.41 6.46
C CYS A 61 -3.55 -4.28 7.72
N PRO A 62 -2.38 -4.51 8.33
CA PRO A 62 -2.28 -5.32 9.54
C PRO A 62 -3.13 -4.72 10.69
N PRO A 63 -3.47 -5.52 11.71
CA PRO A 63 -4.17 -5.00 12.87
C PRO A 63 -3.30 -4.00 13.63
N ALA A 64 -3.91 -3.28 14.57
CA ALA A 64 -3.17 -2.42 15.48
C ALA A 64 -2.08 -3.23 16.22
N PRO A 65 -0.90 -2.66 16.43
CA PRO A 65 0.21 -3.37 17.08
C PRO A 65 -0.17 -3.81 18.50
N GLU A 66 0.16 -5.05 18.85
CA GLU A 66 -0.04 -5.61 20.18
C GLU A 66 1.16 -5.33 21.08
N ASN A 67 0.99 -5.49 22.40
CA ASN A 67 2.08 -5.29 23.35
C ASN A 67 3.26 -6.23 23.06
N GLY A 68 4.34 -5.67 22.51
CA GLY A 68 5.56 -6.41 22.17
C GLY A 68 5.67 -6.88 20.71
N ASP A 69 4.64 -6.68 19.88
CA ASP A 69 4.69 -6.95 18.44
C ASP A 69 4.12 -5.77 17.64
N SER A 70 5.00 -5.00 17.01
CA SER A 70 4.62 -3.87 16.14
C SER A 70 4.41 -4.27 14.68
N HIS A 71 4.49 -5.57 14.36
CA HIS A 71 4.57 -6.07 12.98
C HIS A 71 5.69 -5.41 12.17
N GLY A 72 6.79 -5.05 12.84
CA GLY A 72 7.90 -4.32 12.22
C GLY A 72 7.53 -2.90 11.77
N GLY A 73 6.45 -2.33 12.30
CA GLY A 73 5.92 -1.03 11.90
C GLY A 73 5.13 -1.06 10.58
N LEU A 74 4.81 -2.23 10.04
CA LEU A 74 4.07 -2.33 8.78
C LEU A 74 2.66 -1.71 8.93
N LEU A 75 2.30 -0.84 7.99
CA LEU A 75 1.02 -0.15 7.93
C LEU A 75 0.17 -0.60 6.75
N ILE A 76 0.80 -0.74 5.59
CA ILE A 76 0.15 -1.15 4.34
C ILE A 76 1.10 -2.06 3.58
N ARG A 77 0.56 -3.13 3.00
CA ARG A 77 1.21 -3.94 1.98
C ARG A 77 0.28 -4.15 0.79
N THR A 78 0.72 -3.82 -0.42
CA THR A 78 0.00 -4.18 -1.64
C THR A 78 0.73 -5.27 -2.41
N ILE A 79 -0.03 -6.13 -3.08
CA ILE A 79 0.51 -7.13 -4.01
C ILE A 79 -0.29 -6.99 -5.29
N SER A 80 0.37 -6.65 -6.39
CA SER A 80 -0.23 -6.67 -7.72
C SER A 80 0.61 -7.52 -8.66
N GLU A 81 -0.05 -8.42 -9.36
CA GLU A 81 0.60 -9.35 -10.29
C GLU A 81 -0.07 -9.24 -11.65
N GLN A 82 0.74 -9.34 -12.69
CA GLN A 82 0.27 -9.44 -14.07
C GLN A 82 0.81 -10.73 -14.69
N SER A 83 -0.10 -11.47 -15.32
CA SER A 83 0.18 -12.62 -16.17
C SER A 83 -0.54 -12.42 -17.50
N PRO A 84 0.13 -12.66 -18.66
CA PRO A 84 -0.48 -12.48 -19.97
C PRO A 84 -1.66 -13.43 -20.20
N ASP A 85 -1.63 -14.62 -19.58
CA ASP A 85 -2.70 -15.61 -19.67
C ASP A 85 -3.04 -16.19 -18.28
N LYS A 86 -4.35 -16.36 -18.01
CA LYS A 86 -4.85 -16.88 -16.73
C LYS A 86 -4.37 -18.32 -16.50
N GLY A 87 -3.23 -18.47 -15.83
CA GLY A 87 -2.63 -19.77 -15.47
C GLY A 87 -1.13 -19.88 -15.76
N GLU A 88 -0.51 -18.89 -16.43
CA GLU A 88 0.92 -18.88 -16.72
C GLU A 88 1.76 -18.15 -15.66
N HIS A 89 3.08 -18.29 -15.77
CA HIS A 89 4.07 -17.65 -14.91
C HIS A 89 3.87 -16.13 -14.81
N ILE A 90 3.95 -15.59 -13.58
CA ILE A 90 3.87 -14.15 -13.32
C ILE A 90 5.01 -13.46 -14.07
N VAL A 91 4.65 -12.56 -14.98
CA VAL A 91 5.63 -11.80 -15.78
C VAL A 91 6.07 -10.52 -15.07
N LEU A 92 5.18 -9.94 -14.26
CA LEU A 92 5.40 -8.71 -13.52
C LEU A 92 4.70 -8.80 -12.16
N SER A 93 5.42 -8.50 -11.10
CA SER A 93 4.87 -8.31 -9.76
C SER A 93 5.33 -6.96 -9.23
N ARG A 94 4.43 -6.22 -8.59
CA ARG A 94 4.67 -4.93 -7.96
C ARG A 94 4.14 -4.97 -6.54
N GLU A 95 5.00 -4.68 -5.59
CA GLU A 95 4.69 -4.69 -4.16
C GLU A 95 5.01 -3.33 -3.55
N PHE A 96 4.01 -2.66 -2.97
CA PHE A 96 4.27 -1.52 -2.09
C PHE A 96 4.22 -1.94 -0.63
N LYS A 97 5.18 -1.44 0.14
CA LYS A 97 5.23 -1.57 1.59
C LYS A 97 5.35 -0.20 2.23
N VAL A 98 4.51 0.04 3.23
CA VAL A 98 4.49 1.29 4.00
C VAL A 98 4.79 0.95 5.46
N HIS A 99 5.86 1.52 6.01
CA HIS A 99 6.28 1.27 7.40
C HIS A 99 6.30 2.56 8.20
N ASP A 100 5.77 2.53 9.41
CA ASP A 100 5.99 3.54 10.45
C ASP A 100 7.36 3.32 11.09
N LEU A 101 8.25 4.30 10.93
CA LEU A 101 9.58 4.32 11.55
C LEU A 101 9.59 5.06 12.90
N GLY A 102 8.41 5.47 13.39
CA GLY A 102 8.21 6.16 14.65
C GLY A 102 8.06 7.67 14.50
N LYS A 103 8.08 8.37 15.64
CA LYS A 103 7.83 9.81 15.70
C LYS A 103 8.88 10.59 14.90
N SER A 104 8.39 11.62 14.21
CA SER A 104 9.25 12.60 13.57
C SER A 104 9.69 13.69 14.55
N ASP A 105 10.90 14.19 14.36
CA ASP A 105 11.45 15.35 15.07
C ASP A 105 11.04 16.67 14.39
N SER A 106 10.55 16.60 13.15
CA SER A 106 10.31 17.75 12.27
C SER A 106 9.00 18.50 12.59
N ALA A 107 7.98 17.80 13.12
CA ALA A 107 6.66 18.36 13.38
C ALA A 107 5.90 17.62 14.49
N ALA A 108 5.09 18.35 15.25
CA ALA A 108 4.23 17.76 16.28
C ALA A 108 3.21 16.80 15.65
N ASN A 109 3.07 15.60 16.22
CA ASN A 109 2.19 14.51 15.73
C ASN A 109 2.52 13.96 14.33
N ALA A 110 3.72 14.26 13.81
CA ALA A 110 4.21 13.62 12.60
C ALA A 110 4.96 12.32 12.91
N HIS A 111 4.86 11.36 12.01
CA HIS A 111 5.63 10.12 12.00
C HIS A 111 6.50 10.06 10.74
N LYS A 112 7.69 9.47 10.87
CA LYS A 112 8.55 9.13 9.74
C LYS A 112 8.01 7.85 9.14
N VAL A 113 7.54 7.92 7.90
CA VAL A 113 6.96 6.78 7.18
C VAL A 113 7.84 6.43 5.99
N GLU A 114 8.27 5.18 5.89
CA GLU A 114 8.93 4.65 4.70
C GLU A 114 7.88 4.14 3.72
N VAL A 115 7.95 4.57 2.46
CA VAL A 115 7.24 3.96 1.33
C VAL A 115 8.28 3.27 0.46
N ARG A 116 8.10 1.97 0.22
CA ARG A 116 8.96 1.15 -0.64
C ARG A 116 8.14 0.49 -1.74
N CYS A 117 8.67 0.46 -2.95
CA CYS A 117 8.12 -0.25 -4.09
C CYS A 117 9.16 -1.23 -4.63
N ASP A 118 8.83 -2.52 -4.61
CA ASP A 118 9.62 -3.57 -5.22
C ASP A 118 8.92 -4.02 -6.52
N VAL A 119 9.59 -3.91 -7.66
CA VAL A 119 9.09 -4.38 -8.95
C VAL A 119 9.92 -5.58 -9.39
N THR A 120 9.27 -6.73 -9.49
CA THR A 120 9.86 -7.95 -10.02
C THR A 120 9.42 -8.16 -11.45
N ARG A 121 10.36 -8.39 -12.36
CA ARG A 121 10.10 -8.82 -13.74
C ARG A 121 10.73 -10.17 -14.00
N SER A 122 9.96 -11.11 -14.54
CA SER A 122 10.48 -12.37 -15.06
C SER A 122 10.95 -12.14 -16.50
N ALA A 123 12.26 -12.02 -16.71
CA ALA A 123 12.83 -12.05 -18.06
C ALA A 123 13.19 -13.49 -18.44
N GLU A 124 13.28 -13.79 -19.74
CA GLU A 124 13.69 -15.12 -20.26
C GLU A 124 15.03 -15.63 -19.68
N GLU A 125 15.89 -14.74 -19.16
CA GLU A 125 17.22 -15.04 -18.61
C GLU A 125 17.36 -14.78 -17.09
N GLY A 126 16.29 -14.47 -16.37
CA GLY A 126 16.33 -14.30 -14.91
C GLY A 126 15.42 -13.22 -14.34
N ARG A 127 15.24 -13.25 -13.01
CA ARG A 127 14.40 -12.31 -12.26
C ARG A 127 15.14 -10.98 -12.06
N LYS A 128 14.65 -9.88 -12.64
CA LYS A 128 15.12 -8.51 -12.34
C LYS A 128 14.25 -7.90 -11.25
N ILE A 129 14.89 -7.22 -10.29
CA ILE A 129 14.22 -6.50 -9.21
C ILE A 129 14.63 -5.03 -9.29
N GLU A 130 13.66 -4.13 -9.44
CA GLU A 130 13.81 -2.68 -9.29
C GLU A 130 13.25 -2.30 -7.91
N GLU A 131 14.01 -1.57 -7.10
CA GLU A 131 13.59 -1.08 -5.78
C GLU A 131 13.59 0.45 -5.78
N GLU A 132 12.45 1.05 -5.39
CA GLU A 132 12.34 2.47 -5.08
C GLU A 132 11.92 2.65 -3.63
N LYS A 133 12.49 3.64 -2.94
CA LYS A 133 12.14 3.95 -1.55
C LYS A 133 12.26 5.43 -1.22
N VAL A 134 11.40 5.88 -0.32
CA VAL A 134 11.49 7.21 0.26
C VAL A 134 11.00 7.20 1.71
N VAL A 135 11.59 8.03 2.54
CA VAL A 135 11.08 8.32 3.89
C VAL A 135 10.46 9.71 3.87
N VAL A 136 9.23 9.81 4.35
CA VAL A 136 8.45 11.05 4.38
C VAL A 136 7.87 11.28 5.77
N ASP A 137 7.71 12.55 6.15
CA ASP A 137 6.97 12.91 7.36
C ASP A 137 5.47 12.96 7.03
N ILE A 138 4.66 12.20 7.78
CA ILE A 138 3.20 12.18 7.66
C ILE A 138 2.58 12.55 9.00
N VAL A 139 1.71 13.55 9.01
CA VAL A 139 0.91 13.90 10.20
C VAL A 139 -0.17 12.82 10.36
N ARG A 140 -0.10 12.08 11.47
CA ARG A 140 -1.00 10.96 11.73
C ARG A 140 -2.31 11.45 12.34
N LYS A 141 -3.43 11.00 11.79
CA LYS A 141 -4.76 11.14 12.39
C LYS A 141 -4.94 10.01 13.42
N PRO A 142 -5.76 10.22 14.46
CA PRO A 142 -6.19 9.12 15.32
C PRO A 142 -6.87 8.04 14.47
N LEU A 143 -6.47 6.78 14.64
CA LEU A 143 -7.19 5.64 14.09
C LEU A 143 -8.53 5.54 14.83
N MET A 144 -9.64 5.38 14.09
CA MET A 144 -11.00 5.32 14.65
C MET A 144 -11.33 3.93 15.20
#